data_AF-A0A131Y748-F1
#
_entry.id   AF-A0A131Y748-F1
#
_cell.length_a   1.000
_cell.length_b   1.000
_cell.length_c   1.000
_cell.angle_alpha   90.00
_cell.angle_beta   90.00
_cell.angle_gamma   90.00
#
_symmetry.space_group_name_H-M   'P 1'
#
loop_
_entity.id
_entity.type
_entity.pdbx_description
1 polymer ?
#
loop_
_entity_poly.entity_id
_entity_poly.type
_entity_poly.pdbx_seq_one_letter_code
_entity_poly.pdbx_strand_id
1 'polypeptide(L)'
;MASLAEKILLEAAEKDALYKPTYVEKDLDLAFDLGTLLATDPNPLDAQKLRSESREEYLTELARGNTQLLINKLFELPTERVEDVIVAKLPEGTTRLPREKPPPKPKPATRWSEFARQKGIKRRKKEKLVWDETIKDWRPRYGYKRALVEKQKNWVVEVPDGKDPYVDYVGEIKEKKKERVAKNEYQRLRNIARNSKAKVPKNLFPPTENLSKDQVSKAVTLAKTSTASHGKFAGTLKEEKNVRVRKAKRKFESNMGSLKKEKASQLKVLDEMARKKPKLDINQAVNHFIHDEEVKASRNKDKKTPKKLKGKQQSSKRKGGNNKARGKG
;
A
#
# COMPACT_ATOMS: atom_id res chain seq x y z
N MET A 1 21.43 56.32 -40.89
CA MET A 1 21.64 55.00 -40.27
C MET A 1 22.79 55.02 -39.26
N ALA A 2 24.00 55.47 -39.63
CA ALA A 2 25.13 55.58 -38.71
C ALA A 2 24.87 56.51 -37.49
N SER A 3 24.33 57.71 -37.72
CA SER A 3 24.03 58.67 -36.64
C SER A 3 22.93 58.22 -35.67
N LEU A 4 22.04 57.32 -36.09
CA LEU A 4 21.02 56.73 -35.22
C LEU A 4 21.63 55.62 -34.36
N ALA A 5 22.51 54.81 -34.94
CA ALA A 5 23.25 53.78 -34.22
C ALA A 5 24.17 54.39 -33.15
N GLU A 6 24.86 55.48 -33.46
CA GLU A 6 25.69 56.23 -32.50
C GLU A 6 24.87 56.76 -31.32
N LYS A 7 23.67 57.32 -31.57
CA LYS A 7 22.77 57.77 -30.49
C LYS A 7 22.28 56.63 -29.61
N ILE A 8 21.92 55.49 -30.20
CA ILE A 8 21.47 54.30 -29.45
C ILE A 8 22.62 53.75 -28.59
N LEU A 9 23.85 53.74 -29.13
CA LEU A 9 25.04 53.31 -28.39
C LEU A 9 25.37 54.26 -27.24
N LEU A 10 25.25 55.58 -27.44
CA LEU A 10 25.45 56.56 -26.38
C LEU A 10 24.38 56.44 -25.28
N GLU A 11 23.11 56.30 -25.65
CA GLU A 11 22.02 56.10 -24.69
C GLU A 11 22.16 54.78 -23.91
N ALA A 12 22.66 53.72 -24.57
CA ALA A 12 23.00 52.47 -23.91
C ALA A 12 24.18 52.64 -22.94
N ALA A 13 25.23 53.37 -23.33
CA ALA A 13 26.38 53.65 -22.48
C ALA A 13 26.02 54.51 -21.26
N GLU A 14 25.14 55.51 -21.43
CA GLU A 14 24.62 56.33 -20.32
C GLU A 14 23.78 55.49 -19.34
N LYS A 15 22.97 54.55 -19.85
CA LYS A 15 22.24 53.60 -19.01
C LYS A 15 23.18 52.63 -18.30
N ASP A 16 24.19 52.11 -18.99
CA ASP A 16 25.20 51.21 -18.41
C ASP A 16 26.03 51.90 -17.32
N ALA A 17 26.35 53.19 -17.49
CA ALA A 17 27.05 54.00 -16.48
C ALA A 17 26.23 54.21 -15.20
N LEU A 18 24.90 54.06 -15.25
CA LEU A 18 24.01 54.12 -14.10
C LEU A 18 24.07 52.86 -13.22
N TYR A 19 24.55 51.73 -13.77
CA TYR A 19 24.56 50.43 -13.10
C TYR A 19 25.93 50.11 -12.48
N LYS A 20 25.91 49.37 -11.37
CA LYS A 20 27.13 48.84 -10.75
C LYS A 20 27.72 47.70 -11.61
N PRO A 21 29.04 47.47 -11.57
CA PRO A 21 29.66 46.40 -12.35
C PRO A 21 29.13 45.02 -11.96
N THR A 22 28.80 44.22 -12.97
CA THR A 22 28.28 42.85 -12.85
C THR A 22 29.39 41.80 -12.87
N TYR A 23 30.60 42.17 -13.28
CA TYR A 23 31.78 41.31 -13.23
C TYR A 23 32.38 41.32 -11.82
N VAL A 24 32.85 40.15 -11.38
CA VAL A 24 33.50 39.95 -10.08
C VAL A 24 34.75 39.12 -10.34
N GLU A 25 35.91 39.71 -10.10
CA GLU A 25 37.19 39.01 -10.24
C GLU A 25 37.52 38.28 -8.93
N LYS A 26 38.01 37.05 -9.06
CA LYS A 26 38.45 36.19 -7.96
C LYS A 26 39.70 35.45 -8.38
N ASP A 27 40.54 35.11 -7.40
CA ASP A 27 41.80 34.39 -7.65
C ASP A 27 41.55 32.99 -8.22
N LEU A 28 40.53 32.28 -7.71
CA LEU A 28 40.08 31.00 -8.20
C LEU A 28 38.63 31.07 -8.68
N ASP A 29 38.36 30.40 -9.80
CA ASP A 29 37.03 30.25 -10.36
C ASP A 29 36.11 29.43 -9.44
N LEU A 30 34.83 29.79 -9.44
CA LEU A 30 33.79 29.07 -8.72
C LEU A 30 33.39 27.79 -9.45
N ALA A 31 33.11 26.73 -8.70
CA ALA A 31 32.48 25.52 -9.22
C ALA A 31 30.96 25.66 -9.16
N PHE A 32 30.28 25.54 -10.30
CA PHE A 32 28.82 25.70 -10.41
C PHE A 32 28.10 24.37 -10.59
N ASP A 33 27.01 24.19 -9.85
CA ASP A 33 26.00 23.16 -10.10
C ASP A 33 24.66 23.86 -10.35
N LEU A 34 24.44 24.27 -11.61
CA LEU A 34 23.27 25.05 -12.01
C LEU A 34 21.96 24.28 -11.83
N GLY A 35 21.99 22.96 -11.89
CA GLY A 35 20.81 22.12 -11.66
C GLY A 35 20.28 22.18 -10.23
N THR A 36 21.15 22.48 -9.26
CA THR A 36 20.80 22.69 -7.85
C THR A 36 20.92 24.15 -7.40
N LEU A 37 21.19 25.06 -8.36
CA LEU A 37 21.43 26.50 -8.11
C LEU A 37 22.53 26.73 -7.06
N LEU A 38 23.61 25.94 -7.14
CA LEU A 38 24.69 25.93 -6.18
C LEU A 38 25.97 26.49 -6.81
N ALA A 39 26.65 27.37 -6.07
CA ALA A 39 27.98 27.85 -6.37
C ALA A 39 28.91 27.51 -5.20
N THR A 40 30.00 26.79 -5.48
CA THR A 40 31.04 26.47 -4.49
C THR A 40 32.24 27.36 -4.75
N ASP A 41 32.57 28.17 -3.76
CA ASP A 41 33.73 29.06 -3.79
C ASP A 41 34.93 28.37 -3.10
N PRO A 42 35.99 27.99 -3.85
CA PRO A 42 37.17 27.36 -3.27
C PRO A 42 38.15 28.36 -2.64
N ASN A 43 37.91 29.68 -2.78
CA ASN A 43 38.82 30.70 -2.28
C ASN A 43 38.86 30.70 -0.73
N PRO A 44 40.05 30.90 -0.12
CA PRO A 44 40.18 30.94 1.34
C PRO A 44 39.49 32.16 1.93
N LEU A 45 38.86 31.98 3.10
CA LEU A 45 38.23 33.07 3.84
C LEU A 45 39.25 33.83 4.70
N ASP A 46 39.06 35.14 4.84
CA ASP A 46 39.90 35.97 5.70
C ASP A 46 39.50 35.81 7.17
N ALA A 47 40.33 35.10 7.93
CA ALA A 47 40.10 34.79 9.34
C ALA A 47 40.10 36.04 10.25
N GLN A 48 40.76 37.14 9.87
CA GLN A 48 40.79 38.37 10.66
C GLN A 48 39.43 39.08 10.55
N LYS A 49 38.94 39.27 9.32
CA LYS A 49 37.64 39.90 9.03
C LYS A 49 36.45 39.09 9.55
N LEU A 50 36.60 37.76 9.64
CA LEU A 50 35.58 36.89 10.26
C LEU A 50 35.45 37.08 11.78
N ARG A 51 36.47 37.62 12.46
CA ARG A 51 36.48 37.83 13.91
C ARG A 51 36.25 39.28 14.32
N SER A 52 36.30 40.22 13.38
CA SER A 52 36.04 41.64 13.64
C SER A 52 34.54 41.95 13.73
N GLU A 53 34.22 43.15 14.19
CA GLU A 53 32.84 43.67 14.22
C GLU A 53 32.24 43.84 12.82
N SER A 54 33.09 44.01 11.79
CA SER A 54 32.73 44.10 10.36
C SER A 54 32.46 42.74 9.68
N ARG A 55 32.32 41.66 10.45
CA ARG A 55 32.07 40.30 9.93
C ARG A 55 30.89 40.23 8.96
N GLU A 56 29.76 40.81 9.34
CA GLU A 56 28.53 40.71 8.55
C GLU A 56 28.66 41.45 7.22
N GLU A 57 29.33 42.60 7.20
CA GLU A 57 29.64 43.36 5.97
C GLU A 57 30.50 42.52 5.03
N TYR A 58 31.58 41.91 5.55
CA TYR A 58 32.45 41.02 4.78
C TYR A 58 31.71 39.81 4.20
N LEU A 59 30.88 39.13 5.01
CA LEU A 59 30.09 37.99 4.53
C LEU A 59 29.06 38.41 3.47
N THR A 60 28.45 39.58 3.62
CA THR A 60 27.46 40.11 2.68
C THR A 60 28.12 40.47 1.36
N GLU A 61 29.30 41.12 1.38
CA GLU A 61 30.08 41.41 0.17
C GLU A 61 30.51 40.13 -0.55
N LEU A 62 31.01 39.13 0.19
CA LEU A 62 31.39 37.84 -0.35
C LEU A 62 30.20 37.11 -0.99
N ALA A 63 29.06 37.05 -0.29
CA ALA A 63 27.84 36.43 -0.78
C ALA A 63 27.30 37.17 -2.02
N ARG A 64 27.35 38.51 -2.04
CA ARG A 64 26.97 39.34 -3.19
C ARG A 64 27.86 39.07 -4.39
N GLY A 65 29.16 38.90 -4.19
CA GLY A 65 30.09 38.52 -5.26
C GLY A 65 29.77 37.14 -5.85
N ASN A 66 29.62 36.13 -4.99
CA ASN A 66 29.31 34.75 -5.39
C ASN A 66 27.94 34.62 -6.07
N THR A 67 26.93 35.31 -5.54
CA THR A 67 25.58 35.32 -6.11
C THR A 67 25.57 35.99 -7.47
N GLN A 68 26.33 37.08 -7.66
CA GLN A 68 26.44 37.74 -8.96
C GLN A 68 26.97 36.78 -10.02
N LEU A 69 28.05 36.04 -9.72
CA LEU A 69 28.63 35.06 -10.65
C LEU A 69 27.65 33.91 -10.96
N LEU A 70 26.92 33.42 -9.97
CA LEU A 70 25.89 32.39 -10.16
C LEU A 70 24.74 32.88 -11.05
N ILE A 71 24.26 34.11 -10.82
CA ILE A 71 23.20 34.72 -11.63
C ILE A 71 23.68 34.98 -13.05
N ASN A 72 24.91 35.46 -13.26
CA ASN A 72 25.47 35.63 -14.60
C ASN A 72 25.42 34.31 -15.38
N LYS A 73 25.86 33.20 -14.75
CA LYS A 73 25.81 31.86 -15.34
C LYS A 73 24.38 31.35 -15.60
N LEU A 74 23.43 31.73 -14.76
CA LEU A 74 22.01 31.37 -14.95
C LEU A 74 21.40 32.08 -16.16
N PHE A 75 21.76 33.34 -16.39
CA PHE A 75 21.27 34.14 -17.51
C PHE A 75 21.92 33.77 -18.85
N GLU A 76 23.07 33.09 -18.83
CA GLU A 76 23.68 32.47 -20.02
C GLU A 76 22.89 31.24 -20.53
N LEU A 77 21.99 30.67 -19.72
CA LEU A 77 21.23 29.46 -20.09
C LEU A 77 20.14 29.74 -21.15
N PRO A 78 19.79 28.74 -21.97
CA PRO A 78 18.72 28.87 -22.94
C PRO A 78 17.38 29.10 -22.24
N THR A 79 16.69 30.17 -22.65
CA THR A 79 15.35 30.52 -22.17
C THR A 79 14.28 30.05 -23.15
N GLU A 80 13.16 29.58 -22.61
CA GLU A 80 11.97 29.22 -23.37
C GLU A 80 10.77 29.99 -22.81
N ARG A 81 9.85 30.36 -23.69
CA ARG A 81 8.56 30.91 -23.29
C ARG A 81 7.56 29.78 -23.20
N VAL A 82 7.17 29.43 -21.98
CA VAL A 82 6.14 28.42 -21.72
C VAL A 82 4.89 29.17 -21.26
N GLU A 83 3.82 29.04 -22.04
CA GLU A 83 2.60 29.84 -21.91
C GLU A 83 2.94 31.33 -22.05
N ASP A 84 3.01 32.08 -20.95
CA ASP A 84 3.36 33.51 -20.91
C ASP A 84 4.56 33.84 -19.99
N VAL A 85 5.25 32.82 -19.48
CA VAL A 85 6.38 32.99 -18.56
C VAL A 85 7.68 32.61 -19.27
N ILE A 86 8.70 33.45 -19.12
CA ILE A 86 10.07 33.17 -19.57
C ILE A 86 10.72 32.29 -18.52
N VAL A 87 11.09 31.07 -18.90
CA VAL A 87 11.74 30.10 -18.02
C VAL A 87 13.09 29.68 -18.60
N ALA A 88 14.10 29.55 -17.75
CA ALA A 88 15.40 29.01 -18.14
C ALA A 88 15.41 27.47 -18.00
N LYS A 89 15.99 26.77 -18.98
CA LYS A 89 16.19 25.31 -18.88
C LYS A 89 17.44 25.00 -18.08
N LEU A 90 17.25 24.55 -16.85
CA LEU A 90 18.35 24.10 -15.99
C LEU A 90 18.89 22.74 -16.43
N PRO A 91 20.22 22.52 -16.35
CA PRO A 91 20.82 21.21 -16.58
C PRO A 91 20.52 20.24 -15.41
N GLU A 92 20.83 18.95 -15.60
CA GLU A 92 20.76 17.97 -14.51
C GLU A 92 21.77 18.31 -13.40
N GLY A 93 21.36 18.13 -12.14
CA GLY A 93 22.23 18.40 -10.99
C GLY A 93 23.43 17.47 -10.95
N THR A 94 24.63 18.04 -10.80
CA THR A 94 25.90 17.28 -10.76
C THR A 94 26.15 16.68 -9.37
N THR A 95 25.67 17.35 -8.32
CA THR A 95 25.87 16.91 -6.93
C THR A 95 25.08 15.64 -6.63
N ARG A 96 25.78 14.53 -6.37
CA ARG A 96 25.16 13.24 -6.06
C ARG A 96 24.60 13.22 -4.64
N LEU A 97 23.29 13.37 -4.52
CA LEU A 97 22.58 13.26 -3.25
C LEU A 97 22.11 11.82 -2.97
N PRO A 98 22.18 11.35 -1.71
CA PRO A 98 21.64 10.05 -1.34
C PRO A 98 20.11 10.04 -1.45
N ARG A 99 19.56 8.92 -1.93
CA ARG A 99 18.12 8.75 -2.04
C ARG A 99 17.47 8.56 -0.66
N GLU A 100 16.31 9.15 -0.45
CA GLU A 100 15.46 8.89 0.73
C GLU A 100 15.03 7.42 0.80
N LYS A 101 14.65 6.85 -0.35
CA LYS A 101 14.11 5.49 -0.46
C LYS A 101 14.97 4.61 -1.36
N PRO A 102 15.13 3.32 -1.00
CA PRO A 102 15.80 2.37 -1.85
C PRO A 102 15.09 2.27 -3.21
N PRO A 103 15.80 1.88 -4.26
CA PRO A 103 15.19 1.67 -5.57
C PRO A 103 14.07 0.61 -5.45
N PRO A 104 12.97 0.78 -6.22
CA PRO A 104 11.87 -0.17 -6.19
C PRO A 104 12.38 -1.55 -6.61
N LYS A 105 12.18 -2.55 -5.75
CA LYS A 105 12.59 -3.92 -6.04
C LYS A 105 11.81 -4.44 -7.25
N PRO A 106 12.44 -5.20 -8.17
CA PRO A 106 11.73 -5.81 -9.28
C PRO A 106 10.62 -6.71 -8.74
N LYS A 107 9.47 -6.70 -9.43
CA LYS A 107 8.32 -7.50 -9.01
C LYS A 107 8.71 -8.99 -9.04
N PRO A 108 8.60 -9.72 -7.92
CA PRO A 108 8.90 -11.15 -7.89
C PRO A 108 7.98 -11.90 -8.86
N ALA A 109 8.52 -12.90 -9.56
CA ALA A 109 7.77 -13.69 -10.51
C ALA A 109 6.63 -14.44 -9.81
N THR A 110 5.46 -14.48 -10.44
CA THR A 110 4.36 -15.34 -10.00
C THR A 110 4.55 -16.75 -10.58
N ARG A 111 3.95 -17.77 -9.96
CA ARG A 111 4.00 -19.14 -10.49
C ARG A 111 3.51 -19.25 -11.94
N TRP A 112 2.49 -18.46 -12.29
CA TRP A 112 2.01 -18.37 -13.68
C TRP A 112 3.04 -17.72 -14.60
N SER A 113 3.74 -16.67 -14.13
CA SER A 113 4.81 -16.02 -14.90
C SER A 113 6.00 -16.95 -15.13
N GLU A 114 6.38 -17.74 -14.12
CA GLU A 114 7.41 -18.77 -14.24
C GLU A 114 7.01 -19.83 -15.26
N PHE A 115 5.79 -20.33 -15.17
CA PHE A 115 5.22 -21.29 -16.12
C PHE A 115 5.15 -20.73 -17.54
N ALA A 116 4.64 -19.49 -17.70
CA ALA A 116 4.56 -18.82 -18.98
C ALA A 116 5.94 -18.61 -19.61
N ARG A 117 6.95 -18.27 -18.80
CA ARG A 117 8.34 -18.17 -19.26
C ARG A 117 8.88 -19.52 -19.71
N GLN A 118 8.67 -20.59 -18.93
CA GLN A 118 9.11 -21.94 -19.28
C GLN A 118 8.44 -22.48 -20.54
N LYS A 119 7.16 -22.15 -20.76
CA LYS A 119 6.39 -22.58 -21.94
C LYS A 119 6.48 -21.60 -23.12
N GLY A 120 7.23 -20.51 -23.01
CA GLY A 120 7.33 -19.49 -24.06
C GLY A 120 6.01 -18.77 -24.38
N ILE A 121 5.05 -18.75 -23.44
CA ILE A 121 3.74 -18.14 -23.64
C ILE A 121 3.89 -16.62 -23.60
N LYS A 122 3.82 -15.98 -24.77
CA LYS A 122 3.86 -14.52 -24.90
C LYS A 122 2.51 -13.90 -24.55
N ARG A 123 2.51 -12.82 -23.78
CA ARG A 123 1.28 -12.08 -23.42
C ARG A 123 0.77 -11.32 -24.64
N ARG A 124 -0.44 -11.65 -25.11
CA ARG A 124 -1.15 -10.89 -26.16
C ARG A 124 -2.11 -9.88 -25.56
N LYS A 125 -2.21 -8.69 -26.16
CA LYS A 125 -3.24 -7.70 -25.82
C LYS A 125 -4.60 -8.25 -26.23
N LYS A 126 -5.57 -8.21 -25.32
CA LYS A 126 -6.96 -8.58 -25.64
C LYS A 126 -7.76 -7.30 -25.88
N GLU A 127 -8.61 -7.31 -26.89
CA GLU A 127 -9.50 -6.18 -27.20
C GLU A 127 -10.56 -6.00 -26.12
N LYS A 128 -10.91 -4.73 -25.87
CA LYS A 128 -11.87 -4.32 -24.86
C LYS A 128 -13.31 -4.60 -25.32
N LEU A 129 -13.61 -4.41 -26.60
CA LEU A 129 -14.89 -4.74 -27.20
C LEU A 129 -14.76 -6.09 -27.94
N VAL A 130 -15.82 -6.87 -27.91
CA VAL A 130 -15.96 -8.15 -28.58
C VAL A 130 -17.31 -8.13 -29.27
N TRP A 131 -17.34 -8.46 -30.56
CA TRP A 131 -18.57 -8.65 -31.31
C TRP A 131 -19.35 -9.82 -30.73
N ASP A 132 -20.61 -9.60 -30.34
CA ASP A 132 -21.51 -10.68 -29.92
C ASP A 132 -22.44 -11.04 -31.08
N GLU A 133 -22.30 -12.24 -31.63
CA GLU A 133 -23.05 -12.70 -32.81
C GLU A 133 -24.56 -12.77 -32.56
N THR A 134 -24.99 -13.01 -31.31
CA THR A 134 -26.41 -13.11 -30.95
C THR A 134 -27.11 -11.77 -30.93
N ILE A 135 -26.43 -10.71 -30.50
CA ILE A 135 -26.97 -9.35 -30.38
C ILE A 135 -26.58 -8.51 -31.62
N LYS A 136 -25.64 -8.99 -32.44
CA LYS A 136 -25.05 -8.30 -33.60
C LYS A 136 -24.52 -6.91 -33.24
N ASP A 137 -23.77 -6.84 -32.14
CA ASP A 137 -23.34 -5.55 -31.59
C ASP A 137 -22.00 -5.66 -30.84
N TRP A 138 -21.20 -4.59 -30.86
CA TRP A 138 -19.91 -4.55 -30.17
C TRP A 138 -20.10 -4.33 -28.67
N ARG A 139 -19.72 -5.31 -27.85
CA ARG A 139 -19.93 -5.23 -26.39
C ARG A 139 -18.62 -5.35 -25.62
N PRO A 140 -18.49 -4.68 -24.46
CA PRO A 140 -17.33 -4.84 -23.60
C PRO A 140 -17.14 -6.30 -23.17
N ARG A 141 -15.89 -6.79 -23.23
CA ARG A 141 -15.51 -8.15 -22.83
C ARG A 141 -15.83 -8.44 -21.35
N TYR A 142 -15.78 -7.42 -20.51
CA TYR A 142 -16.10 -7.47 -19.08
C TYR A 142 -16.74 -6.16 -18.62
N GLY A 143 -17.49 -6.20 -17.52
CA GLY A 143 -18.07 -5.01 -16.87
C GLY A 143 -19.47 -4.64 -17.38
N TYR A 144 -19.62 -3.44 -17.92
CA TYR A 144 -20.91 -2.79 -18.17
C TYR A 144 -21.86 -3.67 -19.00
N LYS A 145 -23.08 -3.86 -18.49
CA LYS A 145 -24.18 -4.65 -19.10
C LYS A 145 -23.84 -6.09 -19.49
N ARG A 146 -22.65 -6.64 -19.18
CA ARG A 146 -22.27 -8.02 -19.54
C ARG A 146 -23.15 -9.08 -18.86
N ALA A 147 -23.57 -8.84 -17.62
CA ALA A 147 -24.51 -9.72 -16.93
C ALA A 147 -25.92 -9.71 -17.54
N LEU A 148 -26.33 -8.62 -18.20
CA LEU A 148 -27.61 -8.57 -18.93
C LEU A 148 -27.48 -9.34 -20.25
N VAL A 149 -26.35 -9.18 -20.95
CA VAL A 149 -26.03 -9.95 -22.16
C VAL A 149 -25.96 -11.45 -21.86
N GLU A 150 -25.29 -11.87 -20.78
CA GLU A 150 -25.25 -13.28 -20.35
C GLU A 150 -26.65 -13.83 -20.05
N LYS A 151 -27.55 -13.02 -19.46
CA LYS A 151 -28.94 -13.42 -19.21
C LYS A 151 -29.78 -13.53 -20.48
N GLN A 152 -29.59 -12.59 -21.43
CA GLN A 152 -30.29 -12.62 -22.72
C GLN A 152 -29.79 -13.78 -23.59
N LYS A 153 -28.49 -14.09 -23.53
CA LYS A 153 -27.87 -15.19 -24.27
C LYS A 153 -28.21 -16.55 -23.65
N ASN A 154 -28.14 -16.65 -22.34
CA ASN A 154 -28.40 -17.89 -21.59
C ASN A 154 -29.77 -17.81 -20.90
N TRP A 155 -30.81 -17.48 -21.67
CA TRP A 155 -32.19 -17.41 -21.16
C TRP A 155 -32.77 -18.81 -20.90
N VAL A 156 -32.26 -19.82 -21.62
CA VAL A 156 -32.50 -21.24 -21.42
C VAL A 156 -31.16 -21.93 -21.14
N VAL A 157 -31.15 -22.88 -20.20
CA VAL A 157 -29.99 -23.74 -19.93
C VAL A 157 -30.43 -25.16 -20.22
N GLU A 158 -29.83 -25.76 -21.25
CA GLU A 158 -30.10 -27.15 -21.62
C GLU A 158 -29.56 -28.08 -20.53
N VAL A 159 -30.37 -29.06 -20.14
CA VAL A 159 -29.98 -30.11 -19.21
C VAL A 159 -29.10 -31.10 -19.98
N PRO A 160 -27.86 -31.35 -19.55
CA PRO A 160 -27.00 -32.33 -20.21
C PRO A 160 -27.60 -33.73 -20.14
N ASP A 161 -27.48 -34.49 -21.24
CA ASP A 161 -27.98 -35.87 -21.33
C ASP A 161 -27.45 -36.75 -20.18
N GLY A 162 -28.35 -37.48 -19.53
CA GLY A 162 -28.03 -38.39 -18.42
C GLY A 162 -27.89 -37.72 -17.05
N LYS A 163 -28.28 -36.45 -16.88
CA LYS A 163 -28.33 -35.79 -15.57
C LYS A 163 -29.77 -35.57 -15.09
N ASP A 164 -29.92 -35.47 -13.76
CA ASP A 164 -31.21 -35.32 -13.10
C ASP A 164 -31.89 -33.99 -13.50
N PRO A 165 -33.09 -34.03 -14.12
CA PRO A 165 -33.84 -32.83 -14.50
C PRO A 165 -34.28 -31.95 -13.31
N TYR A 166 -34.27 -32.47 -12.08
CA TYR A 166 -34.75 -31.75 -10.89
C TYR A 166 -33.70 -30.84 -10.22
N VAL A 167 -32.48 -30.76 -10.76
CA VAL A 167 -31.39 -29.94 -10.21
C VAL A 167 -31.36 -28.52 -10.81
N ASP A 168 -31.12 -27.49 -10.00
CA ASP A 168 -30.95 -26.11 -10.48
C ASP A 168 -29.57 -25.87 -11.12
N TYR A 169 -29.47 -26.15 -12.42
CA TYR A 169 -28.26 -25.92 -13.21
C TYR A 169 -27.83 -24.44 -13.28
N VAL A 170 -28.76 -23.49 -13.16
CA VAL A 170 -28.43 -22.06 -13.15
C VAL A 170 -27.73 -21.69 -11.83
N GLY A 171 -28.20 -22.26 -10.73
CA GLY A 171 -27.55 -22.23 -9.42
C GLY A 171 -26.11 -22.75 -9.50
N GLU A 172 -25.93 -23.96 -10.03
CA GLU A 172 -24.59 -24.56 -10.17
C GLU A 172 -23.62 -23.70 -10.99
N ILE A 173 -24.07 -23.11 -12.11
CA ILE A 173 -23.21 -22.25 -12.94
C ILE A 173 -22.76 -21.01 -12.16
N LYS A 174 -23.65 -20.43 -11.34
CA LYS A 174 -23.32 -19.29 -10.48
C LYS A 174 -22.33 -19.69 -9.39
N GLU A 175 -22.48 -20.86 -8.79
CA GLU A 175 -21.56 -21.39 -7.78
C GLU A 175 -20.18 -21.66 -8.39
N LYS A 176 -20.12 -22.38 -9.52
CA LYS A 176 -18.88 -22.60 -10.30
C LYS A 176 -18.19 -21.28 -10.69
N LYS A 177 -18.94 -20.21 -10.98
CA LYS A 177 -18.38 -18.87 -11.23
C LYS A 177 -17.77 -18.27 -9.96
N LYS A 178 -18.47 -18.34 -8.82
CA LYS A 178 -17.97 -17.87 -7.52
C LYS A 178 -16.72 -18.65 -7.09
N GLU A 179 -16.70 -19.97 -7.26
CA GLU A 179 -15.57 -20.84 -6.96
C GLU A 179 -14.34 -20.48 -7.80
N ARG A 180 -14.50 -20.23 -9.11
CA ARG A 180 -13.40 -19.77 -9.96
C ARG A 180 -12.82 -18.44 -9.49
N VAL A 181 -13.67 -17.50 -9.09
CA VAL A 181 -13.24 -16.20 -8.54
C VAL A 181 -12.49 -16.41 -7.22
N ALA A 182 -13.04 -17.22 -6.30
CA ALA A 182 -12.40 -17.53 -5.03
C ALA A 182 -11.05 -18.24 -5.21
N LYS A 183 -10.96 -19.19 -6.16
CA LYS A 183 -9.72 -19.89 -6.51
C LYS A 183 -8.66 -18.93 -7.05
N ASN A 184 -9.05 -17.93 -7.86
CA ASN A 184 -8.13 -16.91 -8.34
C ASN A 184 -7.58 -16.05 -7.19
N GLU A 185 -8.46 -15.55 -6.31
CA GLU A 185 -8.02 -14.75 -5.16
C GLU A 185 -7.14 -15.57 -4.19
N TYR A 186 -7.49 -16.84 -3.96
CA TYR A 186 -6.66 -17.76 -3.19
C TYR A 186 -5.25 -17.91 -3.79
N GLN A 187 -5.15 -18.09 -5.11
CA GLN A 187 -3.85 -18.19 -5.80
C GLN A 187 -3.06 -16.87 -5.72
N ARG A 188 -3.74 -15.73 -5.84
CA ARG A 188 -3.13 -14.40 -5.67
C ARG A 188 -2.54 -14.25 -4.27
N LEU A 189 -3.31 -14.53 -3.22
CA LEU A 189 -2.85 -14.47 -1.83
C LEU A 189 -1.68 -15.42 -1.57
N ARG A 190 -1.72 -16.63 -2.12
CA ARG A 190 -0.62 -17.61 -2.01
C ARG A 190 0.67 -17.13 -2.70
N ASN A 191 0.56 -16.45 -3.84
CA ASN A 191 1.72 -15.86 -4.52
C ASN A 191 2.29 -14.68 -3.72
N ILE A 192 1.43 -13.81 -3.18
CA ILE A 192 1.85 -12.70 -2.32
C ILE A 192 2.59 -13.24 -1.09
N ALA A 193 2.04 -14.24 -0.40
CA ALA A 193 2.64 -14.82 0.79
C ALA A 193 3.97 -15.53 0.49
N ARG A 194 4.09 -16.22 -0.65
CA ARG A 194 5.38 -16.80 -1.10
C ARG A 194 6.42 -15.70 -1.29
N ASN A 195 6.02 -14.59 -1.91
CA ASN A 195 6.91 -13.50 -2.27
C ASN A 195 7.32 -12.64 -1.06
N SER A 196 6.43 -12.45 -0.09
CA SER A 196 6.73 -11.72 1.14
C SER A 196 7.52 -12.55 2.16
N LYS A 197 7.75 -13.85 1.89
CA LYS A 197 8.26 -14.84 2.87
C LYS A 197 7.48 -14.82 4.19
N ALA A 198 6.27 -14.27 4.20
CA ALA A 198 5.40 -14.27 5.37
C ALA A 198 4.88 -15.69 5.57
N LYS A 199 4.76 -16.10 6.84
CA LYS A 199 4.10 -17.36 7.17
C LYS A 199 2.65 -17.26 6.67
N VAL A 200 2.33 -18.00 5.62
CA VAL A 200 0.96 -18.14 5.12
C VAL A 200 0.06 -18.48 6.31
N PRO A 201 -1.07 -17.78 6.53
CA PRO A 201 -1.97 -18.12 7.61
C PRO A 201 -2.33 -19.61 7.48
N LYS A 202 -2.20 -20.36 8.57
CA LYS A 202 -2.38 -21.83 8.61
C LYS A 202 -3.80 -22.28 8.21
N ASN A 203 -4.70 -21.33 7.97
CA ASN A 203 -6.12 -21.51 7.70
C ASN A 203 -6.44 -21.50 6.19
N LEU A 204 -5.45 -21.29 5.32
CA LEU A 204 -5.64 -21.28 3.86
C LEU A 204 -5.50 -22.70 3.29
N PHE A 205 -6.58 -23.46 3.28
CA PHE A 205 -6.64 -24.78 2.62
C PHE A 205 -6.77 -24.64 1.10
N PRO A 206 -6.09 -25.51 0.31
CA PRO A 206 -6.30 -25.52 -1.13
C PRO A 206 -7.73 -25.99 -1.45
N PRO A 207 -8.41 -25.40 -2.46
CA PRO A 207 -9.71 -25.86 -2.94
C PRO A 207 -9.52 -27.09 -3.84
N THR A 208 -8.92 -28.14 -3.29
CA THR A 208 -8.66 -29.42 -3.97
C THR A 208 -9.46 -30.49 -3.25
N GLU A 209 -10.14 -31.35 -4.01
CA GLU A 209 -10.96 -32.45 -3.47
C GLU A 209 -10.13 -33.39 -2.59
N ASN A 210 -8.87 -33.64 -2.96
CA ASN A 210 -7.95 -34.47 -2.20
C ASN A 210 -7.06 -33.62 -1.30
N LEU A 211 -7.48 -33.45 -0.04
CA LEU A 211 -6.66 -32.85 1.01
C LEU A 211 -5.72 -33.89 1.63
N SER A 212 -4.48 -33.51 1.95
CA SER A 212 -3.58 -34.41 2.67
C SER A 212 -4.07 -34.66 4.10
N LYS A 213 -3.72 -35.80 4.71
CA LYS A 213 -4.08 -36.16 6.10
C LYS A 213 -3.79 -35.03 7.10
N ASP A 214 -2.67 -34.34 6.92
CA ASP A 214 -2.27 -33.20 7.75
C ASP A 214 -3.14 -31.95 7.52
N GLN A 215 -3.62 -31.75 6.29
CA GLN A 215 -4.53 -30.65 5.97
C GLN A 215 -5.93 -30.92 6.48
N VAL A 216 -6.41 -32.16 6.34
CA VAL A 216 -7.70 -32.60 6.88
C VAL A 216 -7.72 -32.45 8.39
N SER A 217 -6.70 -32.95 9.10
CA SER A 217 -6.61 -32.80 10.57
C SER A 217 -6.55 -31.33 10.99
N LYS A 218 -5.80 -30.48 10.27
CA LYS A 218 -5.79 -29.03 10.52
C LYS A 218 -7.15 -28.37 10.26
N ALA A 219 -7.84 -28.72 9.18
CA ALA A 219 -9.16 -28.19 8.85
C ALA A 219 -10.18 -28.57 9.92
N VAL A 220 -10.16 -29.81 10.37
CA VAL A 220 -10.97 -30.31 11.48
C VAL A 220 -10.68 -29.53 12.77
N THR A 221 -9.40 -29.33 13.13
CA THR A 221 -9.07 -28.54 14.32
C THR A 221 -9.56 -27.09 14.19
N LEU A 222 -9.42 -26.46 13.01
CA LEU A 222 -9.88 -25.11 12.76
C LEU A 222 -11.41 -25.02 12.88
N ALA A 223 -12.15 -25.91 12.24
CA ALA A 223 -13.61 -25.97 12.30
C ALA A 223 -14.11 -26.10 13.76
N LYS A 224 -13.46 -26.95 14.55
CA LYS A 224 -13.72 -27.07 16.00
C LYS A 224 -13.44 -25.76 16.72
N THR A 225 -12.32 -25.07 16.45
CA THR A 225 -12.02 -23.77 17.08
C THR A 225 -12.95 -22.64 16.69
N SER A 226 -13.44 -22.64 15.46
CA SER A 226 -14.31 -21.59 14.91
C SER A 226 -15.76 -21.72 15.41
N THR A 227 -16.15 -22.89 15.90
CA THR A 227 -17.45 -23.09 16.53
C THR A 227 -17.48 -22.39 17.89
N ALA A 228 -18.59 -21.73 18.23
CA ALA A 228 -18.74 -20.99 19.49
C ALA A 228 -18.43 -21.86 20.74
N SER A 229 -18.78 -23.14 20.69
CA SER A 229 -18.52 -24.13 21.75
C SER A 229 -17.14 -24.80 21.67
N HIS A 230 -16.27 -24.35 20.78
CA HIS A 230 -14.93 -24.88 20.54
C HIS A 230 -14.92 -26.41 20.27
N GLY A 231 -15.97 -26.91 19.63
CA GLY A 231 -16.14 -28.33 19.32
C GLY A 231 -16.63 -29.19 20.49
N LYS A 232 -17.02 -28.60 21.63
CA LYS A 232 -17.56 -29.35 22.79
C LYS A 232 -18.89 -30.05 22.49
N PHE A 233 -19.72 -29.45 21.63
CA PHE A 233 -21.02 -30.00 21.24
C PHE A 233 -21.04 -30.54 19.81
N ALA A 234 -19.88 -30.59 19.13
CA ALA A 234 -19.77 -31.19 17.81
C ALA A 234 -19.55 -32.70 17.96
N GLY A 235 -20.30 -33.50 17.21
CA GLY A 235 -20.06 -34.96 17.15
C GLY A 235 -18.66 -35.27 16.63
N THR A 236 -18.00 -36.26 17.21
CA THR A 236 -16.67 -36.73 16.80
C THR A 236 -16.76 -38.10 16.16
N LEU A 237 -16.03 -38.34 15.06
CA LEU A 237 -15.97 -39.69 14.48
C LEU A 237 -15.19 -40.64 15.40
N LYS A 238 -15.47 -41.95 15.30
CA LYS A 238 -14.93 -42.99 16.20
C LYS A 238 -13.40 -43.00 16.30
N GLU A 239 -12.68 -42.64 15.22
CA GLU A 239 -11.21 -42.62 15.18
C GLU A 239 -10.63 -41.19 15.11
N GLU A 240 -11.46 -40.18 15.34
CA GLU A 240 -11.02 -38.80 15.25
C GLU A 240 -10.19 -38.42 16.49
N LYS A 241 -8.96 -37.96 16.29
CA LYS A 241 -8.12 -37.47 17.40
C LYS A 241 -8.79 -36.26 18.05
N ASN A 242 -9.24 -36.41 19.30
CA ASN A 242 -9.86 -35.33 20.05
C ASN A 242 -8.81 -34.33 20.55
N VAL A 243 -8.42 -33.39 19.69
CA VAL A 243 -7.53 -32.30 20.06
C VAL A 243 -8.35 -31.25 20.82
N ARG A 244 -8.22 -31.23 22.15
CA ARG A 244 -8.80 -30.16 22.97
C ARG A 244 -8.15 -28.84 22.60
N VAL A 245 -8.87 -27.98 21.88
CA VAL A 245 -8.35 -26.66 21.54
C VAL A 245 -8.50 -25.72 22.73
N ARG A 246 -7.55 -25.81 23.66
CA ARG A 246 -7.43 -24.84 24.75
C ARG A 246 -6.86 -23.56 24.18
N LYS A 247 -7.61 -22.45 24.27
CA LYS A 247 -7.04 -21.12 24.08
C LYS A 247 -5.89 -20.96 25.08
N ALA A 248 -4.74 -20.48 24.61
CA ALA A 248 -3.69 -20.02 25.49
C ALA A 248 -4.28 -18.89 26.34
N LYS A 249 -4.68 -19.20 27.58
CA LYS A 249 -5.05 -18.17 28.54
C LYS A 249 -3.81 -17.30 28.73
N ARG A 250 -3.97 -15.97 28.69
CA ARG A 250 -2.89 -15.05 29.05
C ARG A 250 -2.41 -15.46 30.45
N LYS A 251 -1.17 -15.97 30.53
CA LYS A 251 -0.51 -16.24 31.79
C LYS A 251 0.08 -14.92 32.23
N PHE A 252 -0.57 -14.25 33.17
CA PHE A 252 0.06 -13.13 33.86
C PHE A 252 1.17 -13.71 34.73
N GLU A 253 2.35 -13.11 34.68
CA GLU A 253 3.38 -13.42 35.64
C GLU A 253 2.95 -12.90 37.02
N SER A 254 3.33 -13.60 38.08
CA SER A 254 3.08 -13.14 39.45
C SER A 254 3.88 -11.88 39.73
N ASN A 255 3.30 -10.91 40.44
CA ASN A 255 4.00 -9.68 40.85
C ASN A 255 5.21 -9.97 41.76
N MET A 256 5.22 -11.11 42.46
CA MET A 256 6.33 -11.55 43.30
C MET A 256 7.00 -12.76 42.63
N GLY A 257 7.71 -12.49 41.53
CA GLY A 257 8.43 -13.49 40.74
C GLY A 257 9.86 -13.75 41.23
N SER A 258 10.56 -14.64 40.52
CA SER A 258 12.01 -14.84 40.74
C SER A 258 12.80 -13.66 40.16
N LEU A 259 13.66 -13.04 40.98
CA LEU A 259 14.55 -11.92 40.61
C LEU A 259 15.36 -12.17 39.33
N LYS A 260 15.78 -13.42 39.08
CA LYS A 260 16.53 -13.78 37.86
C LYS A 260 15.68 -13.62 36.60
N LYS A 261 14.39 -13.97 36.66
CA LYS A 261 13.45 -13.85 35.53
C LYS A 261 13.10 -12.39 35.27
N GLU A 262 12.86 -11.61 36.32
CA GLU A 262 12.63 -10.16 36.18
C GLU A 262 13.83 -9.46 35.55
N LYS A 263 15.04 -9.72 36.05
CA LYS A 263 16.27 -9.13 35.49
C LYS A 263 16.43 -9.49 34.01
N ALA A 264 16.17 -10.74 33.63
CA ALA A 264 16.24 -11.17 32.23
C ALA A 264 15.18 -10.49 31.35
N SER A 265 13.95 -10.32 31.84
CA SER A 265 12.88 -9.61 31.13
C SER A 265 13.20 -8.13 30.96
N GLN A 266 13.72 -7.47 32.01
CA GLN A 266 14.12 -6.06 31.98
C GLN A 266 15.29 -5.82 31.02
N LEU A 267 16.33 -6.67 31.07
CA LEU A 267 17.47 -6.60 30.13
C LEU A 267 17.00 -6.79 28.68
N LYS A 268 16.06 -7.69 28.44
CA LYS A 268 15.48 -7.89 27.11
C LYS A 268 14.71 -6.67 26.61
N VAL A 269 13.98 -5.97 27.49
CA VAL A 269 13.31 -4.70 27.15
C VAL A 269 14.33 -3.62 26.82
N LEU A 270 15.42 -3.51 27.61
CA LEU A 270 16.51 -2.57 27.33
C LEU A 270 17.21 -2.86 25.99
N ASP A 271 17.51 -4.12 25.70
CA ASP A 271 18.06 -4.54 24.41
C ASP A 271 17.10 -4.22 23.24
N GLU A 272 15.79 -4.40 23.45
CA GLU A 272 14.77 -4.05 22.45
C GLU A 272 14.67 -2.52 22.25
N MET A 273 14.87 -1.70 23.29
CA MET A 273 14.89 -0.23 23.21
C MET A 273 16.18 0.31 22.60
N ALA A 274 17.32 -0.30 22.91
CA ALA A 274 18.64 0.06 22.37
C ALA A 274 18.70 -0.19 20.85
N ARG A 275 17.98 -1.21 20.38
CA ARG A 275 17.69 -1.38 18.96
C ARG A 275 16.73 -0.26 18.54
N LYS A 276 17.26 0.82 17.96
CA LYS A 276 16.50 1.97 17.38
C LYS A 276 15.55 1.60 16.21
N LYS A 277 15.01 0.37 16.17
CA LYS A 277 14.08 -0.14 15.17
C LYS A 277 12.79 -0.57 15.89
N PRO A 278 11.62 0.00 15.54
CA PRO A 278 10.37 -0.40 16.18
C PRO A 278 10.04 -1.86 15.90
N LYS A 279 9.61 -2.59 16.93
CA LYS A 279 9.13 -3.97 16.82
C LYS A 279 7.76 -3.96 16.11
N LEU A 280 7.79 -4.06 14.79
CA LEU A 280 6.58 -4.21 13.98
C LEU A 280 6.10 -5.67 14.09
N ASP A 281 5.09 -5.93 14.91
CA ASP A 281 4.38 -7.21 14.84
C ASP A 281 3.46 -7.22 13.62
N ILE A 282 4.04 -7.65 12.49
CA ILE A 282 3.37 -7.72 11.19
C ILE A 282 2.07 -8.52 11.28
N ASN A 283 2.01 -9.56 12.13
CA ASN A 283 0.80 -10.38 12.25
C ASN A 283 -0.31 -9.63 12.99
N GLN A 284 0.02 -8.88 14.03
CA GLN A 284 -0.96 -8.06 14.74
C GLN A 284 -1.49 -6.92 13.85
N ALA A 285 -0.60 -6.24 13.12
CA ALA A 285 -0.97 -5.19 12.17
C ALA A 285 -1.84 -5.71 11.02
N VAL A 286 -1.51 -6.89 10.47
CA VAL A 286 -2.31 -7.54 9.42
C VAL A 286 -3.67 -7.98 9.94
N ASN A 287 -3.75 -8.55 11.15
CA ASN A 287 -5.04 -8.93 11.75
C ASN A 287 -5.92 -7.71 12.03
N HIS A 288 -5.33 -6.59 12.47
CA HIS A 288 -6.05 -5.33 12.67
C HIS A 288 -6.58 -4.80 11.33
N PHE A 289 -5.76 -4.82 10.28
CA PHE A 289 -6.15 -4.40 8.94
C PHE A 289 -7.29 -5.25 8.36
N ILE A 290 -7.19 -6.58 8.50
CA ILE A 290 -8.25 -7.52 8.06
C ILE A 290 -9.53 -7.26 8.85
N HIS A 291 -9.45 -7.06 10.17
CA HIS A 291 -10.61 -6.75 10.99
C HIS A 291 -11.27 -5.43 10.59
N ASP A 292 -10.48 -4.39 10.34
CA ASP A 292 -10.98 -3.09 9.87
C ASP A 292 -11.66 -3.20 8.50
N GLU A 293 -11.09 -3.99 7.58
CA GLU A 293 -11.72 -4.27 6.28
C GLU A 293 -13.04 -5.05 6.45
N GLU A 294 -13.08 -6.07 7.31
CA GLU A 294 -14.30 -6.83 7.61
C GLU A 294 -15.39 -5.97 8.25
N VAL A 295 -15.02 -5.09 9.20
CA VAL A 295 -15.95 -4.15 9.86
C VAL A 295 -16.44 -3.08 8.89
N LYS A 296 -15.59 -2.57 8.00
CA LYS A 296 -16.01 -1.63 6.94
C LYS A 296 -16.92 -2.33 5.93
N ALA A 297 -16.64 -3.58 5.58
CA ALA A 297 -17.45 -4.37 4.66
C ALA A 297 -18.83 -4.71 5.26
N SER A 298 -18.92 -5.01 6.57
CA SER A 298 -20.18 -5.27 7.26
C SER A 298 -21.02 -3.98 7.41
N ARG A 299 -20.41 -2.87 7.83
CA ARG A 299 -21.08 -1.55 7.89
C ARG A 299 -21.62 -1.08 6.53
N ASN A 300 -20.91 -1.39 5.44
CA ASN A 300 -21.37 -1.07 4.08
C ASN A 300 -22.50 -2.01 3.59
N LYS A 301 -22.65 -3.21 4.15
CA LYS A 301 -23.81 -4.08 3.92
C LYS A 301 -25.05 -3.55 4.64
N ASP A 302 -24.91 -3.10 5.89
CA ASP A 302 -26.03 -2.56 6.67
C ASP A 302 -26.61 -1.26 6.08
N LYS A 303 -25.78 -0.46 5.39
CA LYS A 303 -26.25 0.75 4.68
C LYS A 303 -27.07 0.46 3.41
N LYS A 304 -27.17 -0.79 2.93
CA LYS A 304 -27.87 -1.10 1.67
C LYS A 304 -29.28 -1.68 1.80
N THR A 305 -29.84 -1.83 3.01
CA THR A 305 -31.26 -2.19 3.16
C THR A 305 -31.86 -1.78 4.52
N PRO A 306 -32.83 -0.85 4.58
CA PRO A 306 -33.83 -0.83 5.63
C PRO A 306 -35.11 -1.49 5.08
N LYS A 307 -35.20 -2.83 5.11
CA LYS A 307 -36.50 -3.50 4.92
C LYS A 307 -37.16 -3.67 6.29
N LYS A 308 -38.15 -2.80 6.53
CA LYS A 308 -39.20 -2.98 7.54
C LYS A 308 -39.76 -4.40 7.45
N LEU A 309 -39.67 -5.16 8.53
CA LEU A 309 -40.55 -6.30 8.79
C LEU A 309 -41.30 -6.03 10.09
N LYS A 310 -42.51 -5.49 9.93
CA LYS A 310 -43.58 -5.60 10.93
C LYS A 310 -43.89 -7.09 11.09
N GLY A 311 -43.59 -7.65 12.25
CA GLY A 311 -43.97 -9.00 12.66
C GLY A 311 -44.35 -8.97 14.12
N LYS A 312 -45.66 -8.88 14.37
CA LYS A 312 -46.31 -8.83 15.67
C LYS A 312 -46.32 -10.24 16.25
N GLN A 313 -45.59 -10.49 17.34
CA GLN A 313 -45.92 -11.58 18.27
C GLN A 313 -45.83 -11.06 19.70
N GLN A 314 -47.01 -10.89 20.30
CA GLN A 314 -47.21 -10.75 21.73
C GLN A 314 -46.94 -12.09 22.41
N SER A 315 -46.19 -12.10 23.51
CA SER A 315 -46.49 -13.00 24.64
C SER A 315 -45.94 -12.42 25.95
N SER A 316 -46.87 -11.78 26.67
CA SER A 316 -47.04 -11.73 28.12
C SER A 316 -45.83 -11.60 29.05
N LYS A 317 -45.70 -10.38 29.59
CA LYS A 317 -45.37 -10.10 31.00
C LYS A 317 -46.11 -11.08 31.93
N ARG A 318 -45.39 -11.72 32.85
CA ARG A 318 -45.89 -11.98 34.21
C ARG A 318 -44.94 -11.36 35.23
N LYS A 319 -45.51 -10.44 35.99
CA LYS A 319 -44.97 -9.75 37.17
C LYS A 319 -45.43 -10.53 38.40
N GLY A 320 -44.55 -10.65 39.39
CA GLY A 320 -44.80 -11.13 40.75
C GLY A 320 -43.42 -11.45 41.36
N GLY A 321 -42.86 -10.78 42.36
CA GLY A 321 -43.44 -9.97 43.42
C GLY A 321 -43.85 -10.86 44.58
N ASN A 322 -42.95 -11.14 45.54
CA ASN A 322 -43.00 -10.60 46.90
C ASN A 322 -41.84 -11.12 47.78
N ASN A 323 -41.62 -10.37 48.87
CA ASN A 323 -40.52 -10.34 49.83
C ASN A 323 -40.46 -11.47 50.89
N LYS A 324 -39.29 -11.47 51.58
CA LYS A 324 -38.99 -11.68 53.02
C LYS A 324 -38.02 -12.87 53.25
N ALA A 325 -36.77 -12.67 53.66
CA ALA A 325 -36.22 -12.09 54.90
C ALA A 325 -36.14 -13.10 56.07
N ARG A 326 -34.94 -13.13 56.68
CA ARG A 326 -34.52 -13.78 57.95
C ARG A 326 -34.35 -15.31 57.86
N GLY A 327 -33.35 -15.95 58.44
CA GLY A 327 -32.34 -15.58 59.42
C GLY A 327 -32.07 -16.80 60.31
N LYS A 328 -30.79 -17.04 60.65
CA LYS A 328 -30.26 -17.96 61.67
C LYS A 328 -30.51 -19.47 61.50
N GLY A 329 -29.43 -20.20 61.76
CA GLY A 329 -29.27 -21.65 61.68
C GLY A 329 -27.85 -21.95 61.29
#